data_AF-A0A142XV44-F1
#
_entry.id   AF-A0A142XV44-F1
#
_cell.length_a   1.000
_cell.length_b   1.000
_cell.length_c   1.000
_cell.angle_alpha   90.00
_cell.angle_beta   90.00
_cell.angle_gamma   90.00
#
_symmetry.space_group_name_H-M   'P 1'
#
loop_
_entity.id
_entity.type
_entity.pdbx_description
1 polymer ?
#
loop_
_entity_poly.entity_id
_entity_poly.type
_entity_poly.pdbx_seq_one_letter_code
_entity_poly.pdbx_strand_id
1 'polypeptide(L)'
;MEFVATLLGLSVLAWSVFFLRVHNVFAGSVLFLVATTLFPPEYLKLDVGGLSLTIDRAWILVVAGQFAWDLYHGKSHWRNMTGSDAVLFLFLSWLILRTLMTPIGKEIPGQPSTVMHLINGYLAPVFLYFLMRHSRLKPSDAWPAIVLILIFGVYLSITALLEITKQWSLVWPSFIADPTLGIHFGRARGPMLQSVRLGMCLCFCLSILWAFVLRLYPHQKWAWLTTLSLSPLLLLGILLTYTRSIWMGAIAVVIILMSTMLTGKMRAIALGSLVVTGTMGGLILGPSLVAFKREYSEAETLESTKMRGAFAYVSVQMFKDRPLAGFGFNQFQVLNRPYLDDRTTSIRLESIRGYVHHNSYLSLLVDLGLIGAVLFSFVAWSQLRNGWTLLTHPLSNPFGRSAAILGYCTIAVHAIQMAFHEVSFSSIEYTILAFSLAMVQVYRDELVEQTKRFREAASA
;
A
#
# COMPACT_ATOMS: atom_id res chain seq x y z
N MET A 1 -13.06 -36.40 5.83
CA MET A 1 -12.18 -35.22 5.96
C MET A 1 -11.04 -35.30 4.96
N GLU A 2 -10.21 -36.34 4.98
CA GLU A 2 -9.07 -36.51 4.04
C GLU A 2 -9.49 -36.56 2.57
N PHE A 3 -10.53 -37.31 2.22
CA PHE A 3 -11.03 -37.38 0.84
C PHE A 3 -11.49 -36.03 0.26
N VAL A 4 -12.17 -35.21 1.07
CA VAL A 4 -12.62 -33.86 0.69
C VAL A 4 -11.43 -32.92 0.54
N ALA A 5 -10.45 -33.01 1.45
CA ALA A 5 -9.22 -32.24 1.35
C ALA A 5 -8.42 -32.59 0.08
N THR A 6 -8.35 -33.88 -0.28
CA THR A 6 -7.70 -34.34 -1.52
C THR A 6 -8.43 -33.85 -2.77
N LEU A 7 -9.77 -33.91 -2.80
CA LEU A 7 -10.57 -33.39 -3.92
C LEU A 7 -10.41 -31.87 -4.07
N LEU A 8 -10.41 -31.12 -2.97
CA LEU A 8 -10.16 -29.69 -2.98
C LEU A 8 -8.72 -29.37 -3.43
N GLY A 9 -7.74 -30.13 -2.96
CA GLY A 9 -6.34 -30.00 -3.37
C GLY A 9 -6.15 -30.25 -4.86
N LEU A 10 -6.74 -31.32 -5.40
CA LEU A 10 -6.74 -31.62 -6.84
C LEU A 10 -7.47 -30.56 -7.65
N SER A 11 -8.59 -30.04 -7.15
CA SER A 11 -9.33 -28.95 -7.81
C SER A 11 -8.49 -27.68 -7.85
N VAL A 12 -7.89 -27.26 -6.73
CA VAL A 12 -6.98 -26.11 -6.67
C VAL A 12 -5.81 -26.30 -7.62
N LEU A 13 -5.22 -27.50 -7.68
CA LEU A 13 -4.10 -27.79 -8.57
C LEU A 13 -4.52 -27.73 -10.05
N ALA A 14 -5.65 -28.33 -10.42
CA ALA A 14 -6.20 -28.28 -11.78
C ALA A 14 -6.53 -26.85 -12.22
N TRP A 15 -7.20 -26.08 -11.36
CA TRP A 15 -7.51 -24.67 -11.62
C TRP A 15 -6.24 -23.83 -11.66
N SER A 16 -5.26 -24.08 -10.80
CA SER A 16 -3.96 -23.39 -10.84
C SER A 16 -3.28 -23.61 -12.19
N VAL A 17 -3.27 -24.84 -12.72
CA VAL A 17 -2.71 -25.13 -14.06
C VAL A 17 -3.44 -24.40 -15.18
N PHE A 18 -4.77 -24.27 -15.09
CA PHE A 18 -5.54 -23.46 -16.04
C PHE A 18 -5.21 -21.96 -15.92
N PHE A 19 -5.15 -21.44 -14.68
CA PHE A 19 -4.77 -20.06 -14.40
C PHE A 19 -3.37 -19.73 -14.92
N LEU A 20 -2.42 -20.68 -14.79
CA LEU A 20 -1.05 -20.58 -15.31
C LEU A 20 -0.96 -20.35 -16.82
N ARG A 21 -2.02 -20.69 -17.58
CA ARG A 21 -2.04 -20.56 -19.04
C ARG A 21 -2.71 -19.28 -19.53
N VAL A 22 -3.65 -18.75 -18.76
CA VAL A 22 -4.57 -17.69 -19.22
C VAL A 22 -4.13 -16.31 -18.74
N HIS A 23 -3.47 -16.23 -17.58
CA HIS A 23 -3.21 -14.95 -16.93
C HIS A 23 -1.72 -14.56 -16.97
N ASN A 24 -1.46 -13.26 -16.79
CA ASN A 24 -0.11 -12.74 -16.67
C ASN A 24 0.20 -12.39 -15.21
N VAL A 25 1.49 -12.24 -14.90
CA VAL A 25 2.00 -11.94 -13.56
C VAL A 25 1.41 -10.68 -12.95
N PHE A 26 1.04 -9.66 -13.74
CA PHE A 26 0.43 -8.43 -13.23
C PHE A 26 -1.00 -8.66 -12.74
N ALA A 27 -1.83 -9.35 -13.53
CA ALA A 27 -3.17 -9.75 -13.09
C ALA A 27 -3.10 -10.68 -11.87
N GLY A 28 -2.14 -11.61 -11.85
CA GLY A 28 -1.86 -12.47 -10.69
C GLY A 28 -1.50 -11.67 -9.43
N SER A 29 -0.70 -10.61 -9.57
CA SER A 29 -0.31 -9.72 -8.45
C SER A 29 -1.48 -8.88 -7.94
N VAL A 30 -2.42 -8.49 -8.80
CA VAL A 30 -3.68 -7.84 -8.36
C VAL A 30 -4.58 -8.84 -7.66
N LEU A 31 -4.70 -10.07 -8.16
CA LEU A 31 -5.46 -11.11 -7.49
C LEU A 31 -4.88 -11.44 -6.12
N PHE A 32 -3.56 -11.35 -5.94
CA PHE A 32 -2.94 -11.41 -4.62
C PHE A 32 -3.46 -10.31 -3.69
N LEU A 33 -3.50 -9.06 -4.15
CA LEU A 33 -4.02 -7.93 -3.36
C LEU A 33 -5.49 -8.10 -2.99
N VAL A 34 -6.31 -8.56 -3.95
CA VAL A 34 -7.73 -8.87 -3.74
C VAL A 34 -7.90 -10.01 -2.75
N ALA A 35 -7.14 -11.10 -2.91
CA ALA A 35 -7.20 -12.27 -2.03
C ALA A 35 -6.78 -11.93 -0.60
N THR A 36 -5.69 -11.16 -0.44
CA THR A 36 -5.20 -10.65 0.85
C THR A 36 -6.28 -9.82 1.56
N THR A 37 -7.11 -9.11 0.79
CA THR A 37 -8.17 -8.27 1.34
C THR A 37 -9.41 -9.08 1.69
N LEU A 38 -9.90 -9.91 0.76
CA LEU A 38 -11.18 -10.62 0.90
C LEU A 38 -11.09 -11.88 1.76
N PHE A 39 -9.92 -12.49 1.81
CA PHE A 39 -9.67 -13.73 2.52
C PHE A 39 -8.53 -13.57 3.55
N PRO A 40 -8.66 -12.61 4.49
CA PRO A 40 -7.68 -12.43 5.54
C PRO A 40 -7.72 -13.63 6.53
N PRO A 41 -6.82 -13.70 7.52
CA PRO A 41 -6.81 -14.79 8.50
C PRO A 41 -8.16 -15.03 9.21
N GLU A 42 -8.98 -13.98 9.37
CA GLU A 42 -10.33 -14.04 9.94
C GLU A 42 -11.32 -14.84 9.07
N TYR A 43 -11.04 -14.97 7.76
CA TYR A 43 -11.85 -15.78 6.85
C TYR A 43 -11.39 -17.24 6.84
N LEU A 44 -10.10 -17.47 6.63
CA LEU A 44 -9.51 -18.80 6.63
C LEU A 44 -8.02 -18.73 7.00
N LYS A 45 -7.65 -19.42 8.08
CA LYS A 45 -6.27 -19.56 8.56
C LYS A 45 -5.99 -21.01 8.89
N LEU A 46 -4.89 -21.54 8.36
CA LEU A 46 -4.35 -22.85 8.73
C LEU A 46 -2.98 -22.65 9.38
N ASP A 47 -2.85 -22.95 10.67
CA ASP A 47 -1.57 -22.84 11.37
C ASP A 47 -0.75 -24.12 11.20
N VAL A 48 0.37 -24.03 10.49
CA VAL A 48 1.30 -25.14 10.22
C VAL A 48 2.70 -24.71 10.64
N GLY A 49 3.25 -25.33 11.70
CA GLY A 49 4.63 -25.08 12.15
C GLY A 49 4.91 -23.64 12.57
N GLY A 50 3.92 -22.94 13.16
CA GLY A 50 4.05 -21.53 13.56
C GLY A 50 3.86 -20.53 12.40
N LEU A 51 3.58 -21.01 11.20
CA LEU A 51 3.23 -20.18 10.04
C LEU A 51 1.73 -20.27 9.76
N SER A 52 1.10 -19.12 9.59
CA SER A 52 -0.35 -19.00 9.34
C SER A 52 -0.69 -19.08 7.85
N LEU A 53 -0.82 -20.26 7.26
CA LEU A 53 -1.14 -20.39 5.84
C LEU A 53 -2.53 -19.80 5.54
N THR A 54 -2.54 -18.77 4.70
CA THR A 54 -3.72 -18.04 4.21
C THR A 54 -3.80 -18.13 2.68
N ILE A 55 -4.95 -17.79 2.10
CA ILE A 55 -5.21 -17.95 0.65
C ILE A 55 -4.23 -17.11 -0.19
N ASP A 56 -3.91 -15.89 0.25
CA ASP A 56 -2.95 -15.02 -0.41
C ASP A 56 -1.54 -15.63 -0.48
N ARG A 57 -1.12 -16.37 0.54
CA ARG A 57 0.19 -17.05 0.54
C ARG A 57 0.23 -18.24 -0.38
N ALA A 58 -0.86 -19.00 -0.49
CA ALA A 58 -0.96 -20.01 -1.53
C ALA A 58 -0.92 -19.35 -2.92
N TRP A 59 -1.57 -18.19 -3.07
CA TRP A 59 -1.62 -17.44 -4.32
C TRP A 59 -0.25 -16.90 -4.75
N ILE A 60 0.62 -16.49 -3.82
CA ILE A 60 1.98 -16.04 -4.16
C ILE A 60 2.78 -17.12 -4.89
N LEU A 61 2.56 -18.40 -4.54
CA LEU A 61 3.20 -19.54 -5.19
C LEU A 61 2.63 -19.76 -6.60
N VAL A 62 1.33 -19.51 -6.81
CA VAL A 62 0.72 -19.54 -8.14
C VAL A 62 1.32 -18.45 -9.04
N VAL A 63 1.50 -17.23 -8.53
CA VAL A 63 2.13 -16.14 -9.28
C VAL A 63 3.60 -16.45 -9.60
N ALA A 64 4.33 -17.05 -8.65
CA ALA A 64 5.69 -17.53 -8.89
C ALA A 64 5.75 -18.62 -9.97
N GLY A 65 4.80 -19.56 -9.94
CA GLY A 65 4.62 -20.58 -10.97
C GLY A 65 4.32 -19.98 -12.35
N GLN A 66 3.48 -18.94 -12.41
CA GLN A 66 3.18 -18.22 -13.65
C GLN A 66 4.44 -17.58 -14.21
N PHE A 67 5.22 -16.92 -13.35
CA PHE A 67 6.46 -16.30 -13.75
C PHE A 67 7.48 -17.33 -14.27
N ALA A 68 7.63 -18.47 -13.58
CA ALA A 68 8.50 -19.56 -14.03
C ALA A 68 8.04 -20.14 -15.38
N TRP A 69 6.73 -20.30 -15.58
CA TRP A 69 6.15 -20.72 -16.86
C TRP A 69 6.42 -19.70 -17.98
N ASP A 70 6.26 -18.41 -17.69
CA ASP A 70 6.51 -17.32 -18.63
C ASP A 70 8.00 -17.21 -18.99
N LEU A 71 8.91 -17.46 -18.02
CA LEU A 71 10.34 -17.56 -18.28
C LEU A 71 10.65 -18.74 -19.21
N TYR A 72 10.09 -19.92 -18.93
CA TYR A 72 10.31 -21.13 -19.74
C TYR A 72 9.85 -20.95 -21.19
N HIS A 73 8.74 -20.24 -21.42
CA HIS A 73 8.21 -19.95 -22.76
C HIS A 73 8.78 -18.68 -23.40
N GLY A 74 9.77 -18.02 -22.79
CA GLY A 74 10.38 -16.80 -23.30
C GLY A 74 9.44 -15.58 -23.34
N LYS A 75 8.32 -15.62 -22.60
CA LYS A 75 7.42 -14.47 -22.43
C LYS A 75 8.02 -13.45 -21.46
N SER A 76 8.68 -13.92 -20.41
CA SER A 76 9.41 -13.13 -19.42
C SER A 76 10.91 -13.34 -19.58
N HIS A 77 11.73 -12.43 -19.06
CA HIS A 77 13.18 -12.54 -19.12
C HIS A 77 13.82 -11.86 -17.91
N TRP A 78 15.00 -12.35 -17.54
CA TRP A 78 15.83 -11.69 -16.54
C TRP A 78 16.27 -10.33 -17.08
N ARG A 79 15.94 -9.28 -16.33
CA ARG A 79 16.32 -7.91 -16.65
C ARG A 79 17.53 -7.55 -15.81
N ASN A 80 18.38 -6.68 -16.35
CA ASN A 80 19.55 -6.22 -15.64
C ASN A 80 19.14 -5.46 -14.38
N MET A 81 19.88 -5.70 -13.29
CA MET A 81 19.66 -5.02 -12.02
C MET A 81 19.93 -3.52 -12.19
N THR A 82 18.95 -2.70 -11.83
CA THR A 82 19.09 -1.24 -11.82
C THR A 82 19.57 -0.75 -10.46
N GLY A 83 19.94 0.53 -10.36
CA GLY A 83 20.23 1.15 -9.07
C GLY A 83 19.03 1.11 -8.11
N SER A 84 17.80 1.18 -8.61
CA SER A 84 16.59 1.04 -7.79
C SER A 84 16.46 -0.37 -7.20
N ASP A 85 16.73 -1.40 -8.01
CA ASP A 85 16.73 -2.79 -7.56
C ASP A 85 17.78 -3.00 -6.47
N ALA A 86 19.00 -2.50 -6.68
CA ALA A 86 20.10 -2.62 -5.73
C ALA A 86 19.77 -1.99 -4.37
N VAL A 87 19.21 -0.77 -4.36
CA VAL A 87 18.83 -0.09 -3.11
C VAL A 87 17.72 -0.85 -2.38
N LEU A 88 16.71 -1.36 -3.11
CA LEU A 88 15.65 -2.16 -2.50
C LEU A 88 16.19 -3.44 -1.87
N PHE A 89 17.09 -4.15 -2.55
CA PHE A 89 17.72 -5.35 -2.01
C PHE A 89 18.64 -5.06 -0.83
N LEU A 90 19.37 -3.93 -0.84
CA LEU A 90 20.16 -3.49 0.31
C LEU A 90 19.27 -3.18 1.51
N PHE A 91 18.15 -2.47 1.30
CA PHE A 91 17.16 -2.22 2.36
C PHE A 91 16.63 -3.54 2.94
N LEU A 92 16.20 -4.46 2.08
CA LEU A 92 15.66 -5.75 2.51
C LEU A 92 16.72 -6.60 3.23
N SER A 93 17.95 -6.63 2.71
CA SER A 93 19.07 -7.36 3.33
C SER A 93 19.39 -6.80 4.70
N TRP A 94 19.41 -5.47 4.86
CA TRP A 94 19.59 -4.82 6.15
C TRP A 94 18.48 -5.22 7.12
N LEU A 95 17.23 -5.18 6.68
CA LEU A 95 16.07 -5.53 7.49
C LEU A 95 16.11 -6.99 7.95
N ILE A 96 16.41 -7.94 7.04
CA ILE A 96 16.59 -9.36 7.36
C ILE A 96 17.75 -9.55 8.35
N LEU A 97 18.90 -8.94 8.08
CA LEU A 97 20.07 -9.02 8.95
C LEU A 97 19.73 -8.53 10.37
N ARG A 98 19.06 -7.37 10.50
CA ARG A 98 18.63 -6.83 11.80
C ARG A 98 17.57 -7.70 12.48
N THR A 99 16.77 -8.43 11.73
CA THR A 99 15.83 -9.42 12.28
C THR A 99 16.58 -10.64 12.83
N LEU A 100 17.57 -11.16 12.10
CA LEU A 100 18.33 -12.37 12.49
C LEU A 100 19.32 -12.10 13.64
N MET A 101 19.92 -10.91 13.68
CA MET A 101 20.91 -10.53 14.70
C MET A 101 20.30 -10.08 16.03
N THR A 102 18.97 -10.03 16.13
CA THR A 102 18.28 -9.56 17.33
C THR A 102 17.41 -10.68 17.88
N PRO A 103 17.39 -10.92 19.21
CA PRO A 103 16.50 -11.89 19.80
C PRO A 103 15.05 -11.64 19.37
N ILE A 104 14.37 -12.68 18.88
CA ILE A 104 12.95 -12.59 18.54
C ILE A 104 12.21 -12.25 19.84
N GLY A 105 11.60 -11.07 19.85
CA GLY A 105 10.87 -10.56 21.01
C GLY A 105 9.73 -11.47 21.43
N LYS A 106 9.21 -11.29 22.65
CA LYS A 106 7.99 -11.99 23.08
C LYS A 106 6.81 -11.55 22.20
N GLU A 107 6.08 -12.51 21.68
CA GLU A 107 4.86 -12.25 20.91
C GLU A 107 3.82 -11.55 21.79
N ILE A 108 3.23 -10.48 21.26
CA ILE A 108 2.10 -9.81 21.91
C ILE A 108 0.83 -10.50 21.43
N PRO A 109 -0.06 -10.97 22.33
CA PRO A 109 -1.33 -11.55 21.94
C PRO A 109 -2.12 -10.62 20.99
N GLY A 110 -2.58 -11.17 19.87
CA GLY A 110 -3.33 -10.41 18.86
C GLY A 110 -2.49 -9.61 17.86
N GLN A 111 -1.15 -9.64 17.97
CA GLN A 111 -0.24 -9.08 16.97
C GLN A 111 0.47 -10.20 16.20
N PRO A 112 0.81 -10.00 14.91
CA PRO A 112 1.62 -10.96 14.19
C PRO A 112 3.01 -11.06 14.81
N SER A 113 3.57 -12.27 14.84
CA SER A 113 4.95 -12.49 15.26
C SER A 113 5.94 -11.68 14.41
N THR A 114 7.15 -11.42 14.91
CA THR A 114 8.16 -10.66 14.15
C THR A 114 8.45 -11.27 12.77
N VAL A 115 8.48 -12.60 12.68
CA VAL A 115 8.66 -13.30 11.40
C VAL A 115 7.46 -13.07 10.48
N MET A 116 6.25 -13.12 11.03
CA MET A 116 5.05 -12.88 10.24
C MET A 116 4.93 -11.42 9.78
N HIS A 117 5.33 -10.48 10.64
CA HIS A 117 5.41 -9.06 10.31
C HIS A 117 6.43 -8.82 9.18
N LEU A 118 7.59 -9.46 9.24
CA LEU A 118 8.60 -9.43 8.18
C LEU A 118 8.04 -9.96 6.84
N ILE A 119 7.38 -11.13 6.89
CA ILE A 119 6.81 -11.78 5.70
C ILE A 119 5.73 -10.89 5.07
N ASN A 120 4.76 -10.46 5.87
CA ASN A 120 3.61 -9.71 5.39
C ASN A 120 4.03 -8.32 4.91
N GLY A 121 4.77 -7.57 5.73
CA GLY A 121 5.15 -6.21 5.43
C GLY A 121 6.17 -6.09 4.30
N TYR A 122 7.17 -6.96 4.26
CA TYR A 122 8.35 -6.70 3.43
C TYR A 122 8.62 -7.81 2.42
N LEU A 123 8.69 -9.07 2.84
CA LEU A 123 9.11 -10.15 1.93
C LEU A 123 8.09 -10.42 0.82
N ALA A 124 6.80 -10.56 1.15
CA ALA A 124 5.79 -10.83 0.14
C ALA A 124 5.65 -9.68 -0.87
N PRO A 125 5.56 -8.40 -0.46
CA PRO A 125 5.56 -7.28 -1.40
C PRO A 125 6.81 -7.18 -2.27
N VAL A 126 8.02 -7.36 -1.71
CA VAL A 126 9.27 -7.29 -2.47
C VAL A 126 9.41 -8.49 -3.42
N PHE A 127 8.93 -9.67 -3.02
CA PHE A 127 8.89 -10.82 -3.91
C PHE A 127 7.95 -10.57 -5.10
N LEU A 128 6.75 -10.03 -4.87
CA LEU A 128 5.85 -9.63 -5.96
C LEU A 128 6.46 -8.55 -6.85
N TYR A 129 7.11 -7.54 -6.26
CA TYR A 129 7.89 -6.56 -7.02
C TYR A 129 8.87 -7.26 -7.96
N PHE A 130 9.67 -8.21 -7.46
CA PHE A 130 10.65 -8.95 -8.23
C PHE A 130 10.01 -9.73 -9.39
N LEU A 131 8.91 -10.45 -9.15
CA LEU A 131 8.21 -11.18 -10.21
C LEU A 131 7.69 -10.23 -11.30
N MET A 132 7.04 -9.13 -10.92
CA MET A 132 6.54 -8.12 -11.88
C MET A 132 7.67 -7.42 -12.63
N ARG A 133 8.75 -7.08 -11.94
CA ARG A 133 9.95 -6.40 -12.46
C ARG A 133 10.61 -7.15 -13.61
N HIS A 134 10.59 -8.49 -13.57
CA HIS A 134 11.15 -9.37 -14.59
C HIS A 134 10.10 -9.91 -15.57
N SER A 135 8.84 -9.57 -15.36
CA SER A 135 7.77 -9.94 -16.28
C SER A 135 7.67 -8.96 -17.44
N ARG A 136 7.16 -9.46 -18.57
CA ARG A 136 6.82 -8.58 -19.69
C ARG A 136 5.55 -7.80 -19.37
N LEU A 137 5.58 -6.48 -19.56
CA LEU A 137 4.44 -5.61 -19.32
C LEU A 137 4.03 -4.90 -20.62
N LYS A 138 3.22 -5.57 -21.45
CA LYS A 138 2.53 -4.86 -22.52
C LYS A 138 1.31 -4.12 -21.97
N PRO A 139 0.89 -3.01 -22.59
CA PRO A 139 -0.39 -2.36 -22.27
C PRO A 139 -1.58 -3.33 -22.28
N SER A 140 -1.61 -4.30 -23.22
CA SER A 140 -2.64 -5.35 -23.29
C SER A 140 -2.69 -6.23 -22.04
N ASP A 141 -1.52 -6.51 -21.45
CA ASP A 141 -1.37 -7.44 -20.35
C ASP A 141 -1.72 -6.75 -19.02
N ALA A 142 -1.48 -5.44 -18.93
CA ALA A 142 -1.86 -4.64 -17.77
C ALA A 142 -3.38 -4.38 -17.65
N TRP A 143 -4.11 -4.46 -18.76
CA TRP A 143 -5.52 -4.06 -18.80
C TRP A 143 -6.46 -4.91 -17.94
N PRO A 144 -6.36 -6.25 -17.94
CA PRO A 144 -7.11 -7.10 -17.01
C PRO A 144 -6.85 -6.74 -15.54
N ALA A 145 -5.60 -6.45 -15.18
CA ALA A 145 -5.21 -6.05 -13.84
C ALA A 145 -5.87 -4.71 -13.45
N ILE A 146 -5.90 -3.74 -14.35
CA ILE A 146 -6.54 -2.43 -14.15
C ILE A 146 -8.05 -2.56 -13.98
N VAL A 147 -8.72 -3.32 -14.86
CA VAL A 147 -10.16 -3.58 -14.75
C VAL A 147 -10.49 -4.26 -13.43
N LEU A 148 -9.71 -5.27 -13.03
CA LEU A 148 -9.89 -5.97 -11.76
C LEU A 148 -9.75 -5.03 -10.55
N ILE A 149 -8.76 -4.13 -10.54
CA ILE A 149 -8.61 -3.12 -9.48
C ILE A 149 -9.83 -2.18 -9.44
N LEU A 150 -10.35 -1.76 -10.59
CA LEU A 150 -11.51 -0.87 -10.62
C LEU A 150 -12.79 -1.55 -10.13
N ILE A 151 -13.04 -2.81 -10.53
CA ILE A 151 -14.14 -3.63 -10.01
C ILE A 151 -13.99 -3.78 -8.49
N PHE A 152 -12.78 -4.07 -8.02
CA PHE A 152 -12.49 -4.16 -6.60
C PHE A 152 -12.75 -2.84 -5.86
N GLY A 153 -12.38 -1.69 -6.43
CA GLY A 153 -12.67 -0.37 -5.87
C GLY A 153 -14.17 -0.06 -5.78
N VAL A 154 -14.95 -0.47 -6.79
CA VAL A 154 -16.41 -0.37 -6.76
C VAL A 154 -16.99 -1.22 -5.63
N TYR A 155 -16.56 -2.48 -5.54
CA TYR A 155 -16.95 -3.37 -4.45
C TYR A 155 -16.64 -2.74 -3.08
N LEU A 156 -15.40 -2.29 -2.85
CA LEU A 156 -14.99 -1.68 -1.57
C LEU A 156 -15.82 -0.43 -1.22
N SER A 157 -16.17 0.38 -2.21
CA SER A 157 -16.98 1.60 -2.01
C SER A 157 -18.43 1.28 -1.67
N ILE A 158 -19.01 0.28 -2.33
CA ILE A 158 -20.36 -0.21 -2.03
C ILE A 158 -20.37 -0.82 -0.62
N THR A 159 -19.38 -1.67 -0.29
CA THR A 159 -19.23 -2.23 1.05
C THR A 159 -19.15 -1.13 2.11
N ALA A 160 -18.33 -0.10 1.89
CA ALA A 160 -18.24 1.05 2.80
C ALA A 160 -19.59 1.74 3.05
N LEU A 161 -20.40 1.92 2.00
CA LEU A 161 -21.74 2.48 2.11
C LEU A 161 -22.68 1.58 2.91
N LEU A 162 -22.65 0.27 2.64
CA LEU A 162 -23.47 -0.72 3.33
C LEU A 162 -23.12 -0.84 4.82
N GLU A 163 -21.82 -0.77 5.18
CA GLU A 163 -21.37 -0.76 6.57
C GLU A 163 -21.93 0.46 7.33
N ILE A 164 -21.80 1.66 6.77
CA ILE A 164 -22.26 2.90 7.44
C ILE A 164 -23.79 2.96 7.53
N THR A 165 -24.49 2.47 6.51
CA THR A 165 -25.95 2.38 6.50
C THR A 165 -26.49 1.17 7.27
N LYS A 166 -25.60 0.37 7.88
CA LYS A 166 -25.90 -0.82 8.69
C LYS A 166 -26.70 -1.90 7.93
N GLN A 167 -26.55 -1.95 6.61
CA GLN A 167 -27.18 -2.95 5.73
C GLN A 167 -26.37 -4.24 5.70
N TRP A 168 -26.15 -4.84 6.89
CA TRP A 168 -25.22 -5.96 7.09
C TRP A 168 -25.55 -7.22 6.29
N SER A 169 -26.82 -7.43 5.94
CA SER A 169 -27.26 -8.57 5.11
C SER A 169 -26.71 -8.53 3.67
N LEU A 170 -26.32 -7.35 3.19
CA LEU A 170 -25.75 -7.14 1.85
C LEU A 170 -24.23 -7.05 1.86
N VAL A 171 -23.61 -7.05 3.05
CA VAL A 171 -22.16 -7.00 3.21
C VAL A 171 -21.58 -8.41 3.05
N TRP A 172 -20.62 -8.55 2.15
CA TRP A 172 -19.86 -9.78 1.98
C TRP A 172 -18.36 -9.48 2.00
N PRO A 173 -17.51 -10.29 2.67
CA PRO A 173 -17.90 -11.43 3.51
C PRO A 173 -18.59 -11.03 4.82
N SER A 174 -19.37 -11.93 5.42
CA SER A 174 -20.20 -11.64 6.60
C SER A 174 -19.40 -11.28 7.86
N PHE A 175 -18.13 -11.71 7.97
CA PHE A 175 -17.26 -11.36 9.10
C PHE A 175 -17.02 -9.85 9.24
N ILE A 176 -17.22 -9.07 8.16
CA ILE A 176 -17.13 -7.60 8.20
C ILE A 176 -18.13 -7.01 9.19
N ALA A 177 -19.28 -7.65 9.37
CA ALA A 177 -20.33 -7.20 10.28
C ALA A 177 -20.02 -7.50 11.77
N ASP A 178 -18.97 -8.27 12.07
CA ASP A 178 -18.64 -8.64 13.45
C ASP A 178 -17.91 -7.49 14.18
N PRO A 179 -18.51 -6.89 15.24
CA PRO A 179 -17.89 -5.80 15.98
C PRO A 179 -16.67 -6.21 16.80
N THR A 180 -16.47 -7.52 17.03
CA THR A 180 -15.36 -8.05 17.84
C THR A 180 -14.08 -8.26 17.04
N LEU A 181 -14.16 -8.25 15.71
CA LEU A 181 -13.01 -8.44 14.82
C LEU A 181 -12.45 -7.10 14.37
N GLY A 182 -11.12 -7.00 14.26
CA GLY A 182 -10.42 -5.81 13.75
C GLY A 182 -10.64 -4.55 14.58
N ILE A 183 -10.52 -3.38 13.95
CA ILE A 183 -10.64 -2.07 14.62
C ILE A 183 -11.57 -1.14 13.85
N HIS A 184 -11.91 0.00 14.47
CA HIS A 184 -12.73 1.06 13.86
C HIS A 184 -14.16 0.64 13.50
N PHE A 185 -14.77 -0.29 14.25
CA PHE A 185 -16.20 -0.58 14.09
C PHE A 185 -17.03 0.71 14.23
N GLY A 186 -18.00 0.91 13.34
CA GLY A 186 -18.74 2.17 13.21
C GLY A 186 -18.15 3.18 12.21
N ARG A 187 -16.97 2.89 11.62
CA ARG A 187 -16.46 3.54 10.40
C ARG A 187 -16.49 2.52 9.27
N ALA A 188 -16.45 2.99 8.01
CA ALA A 188 -16.18 2.07 6.91
C ALA A 188 -14.76 1.51 7.06
N ARG A 189 -14.65 0.19 7.05
CA ARG A 189 -13.39 -0.51 7.32
C ARG A 189 -13.15 -1.67 6.35
N GLY A 190 -14.19 -2.08 5.63
CA GLY A 190 -14.16 -3.06 4.58
C GLY A 190 -13.68 -4.44 5.07
N PRO A 191 -13.34 -5.33 4.13
CA PRO A 191 -12.82 -6.67 4.43
C PRO A 191 -11.53 -6.67 5.25
N MET A 192 -10.75 -5.59 5.19
CA MET A 192 -9.51 -5.45 5.95
C MET A 192 -9.76 -5.17 7.44
N LEU A 193 -11.02 -4.95 7.84
CA LEU A 193 -11.45 -4.55 9.18
C LEU A 193 -10.66 -3.37 9.73
N GLN A 194 -10.22 -2.48 8.84
CA GLN A 194 -9.36 -1.35 9.16
C GLN A 194 -9.55 -0.22 8.13
N SER A 195 -10.08 0.93 8.58
CA SER A 195 -10.43 2.08 7.73
C SER A 195 -9.28 2.72 6.93
N VAL A 196 -8.05 2.69 7.46
CA VAL A 196 -6.86 3.21 6.78
C VAL A 196 -6.54 2.34 5.55
N ARG A 197 -6.56 1.01 5.70
CA ARG A 197 -6.33 0.04 4.63
C ARG A 197 -7.36 0.15 3.53
N LEU A 198 -8.64 0.20 3.90
CA LEU A 198 -9.73 0.49 2.98
C LEU A 198 -9.45 1.78 2.20
N GLY A 199 -9.13 2.86 2.91
CA GLY A 199 -8.83 4.16 2.32
C GLY A 199 -7.64 4.15 1.36
N MET A 200 -6.56 3.44 1.68
CA MET A 200 -5.39 3.31 0.80
C MET A 200 -5.73 2.56 -0.48
N CYS A 201 -6.48 1.46 -0.40
CA CYS A 201 -6.96 0.73 -1.57
C CYS A 201 -7.84 1.62 -2.45
N LEU A 202 -8.75 2.40 -1.88
CA LEU A 202 -9.61 3.31 -2.64
C LEU A 202 -8.82 4.47 -3.29
N CYS A 203 -7.82 5.02 -2.60
CA CYS A 203 -6.92 6.03 -3.19
C CYS A 203 -6.11 5.44 -4.36
N PHE A 204 -5.67 4.18 -4.24
CA PHE A 204 -4.99 3.46 -5.31
C PHE A 204 -5.92 3.22 -6.51
N CYS A 205 -7.16 2.79 -6.28
CA CYS A 205 -8.18 2.63 -7.32
C CYS A 205 -8.48 3.96 -8.04
N LEU A 206 -8.63 5.06 -7.28
CA LEU A 206 -8.85 6.39 -7.83
C LEU A 206 -7.65 6.85 -8.70
N SER A 207 -6.44 6.58 -8.23
CA SER A 207 -5.22 6.89 -8.98
C SER A 207 -5.16 6.13 -10.29
N ILE A 208 -5.52 4.84 -10.30
CA ILE A 208 -5.55 4.02 -11.50
C ILE A 208 -6.62 4.47 -12.48
N LEU A 209 -7.83 4.77 -11.99
CA LEU A 209 -8.94 5.26 -12.81
C LEU A 209 -8.51 6.47 -13.63
N TRP A 210 -7.92 7.48 -12.99
CA TRP A 210 -7.50 8.70 -13.68
C TRP A 210 -6.23 8.49 -14.51
N ALA A 211 -5.21 7.84 -13.95
CA ALA A 211 -3.92 7.67 -14.62
C ALA A 211 -4.01 6.77 -15.85
N PHE A 212 -4.85 5.74 -15.85
CA PHE A 212 -4.94 4.78 -16.95
C PHE A 212 -6.19 4.95 -17.80
N VAL A 213 -7.38 5.13 -17.22
CA VAL A 213 -8.61 5.25 -18.03
C VAL A 213 -8.68 6.63 -18.67
N LEU A 214 -8.71 7.69 -17.85
CA LEU A 214 -8.93 9.04 -18.38
C LEU A 214 -7.73 9.54 -19.20
N ARG A 215 -6.50 9.34 -18.71
CA ARG A 215 -5.30 9.87 -19.38
C ARG A 215 -4.99 9.18 -20.71
N LEU A 216 -5.20 7.87 -20.82
CA LEU A 216 -4.90 7.14 -22.06
C LEU A 216 -6.00 7.33 -23.11
N TYR A 217 -7.23 7.64 -22.69
CA TYR A 217 -8.39 7.78 -23.56
C TYR A 217 -9.13 9.12 -23.38
N PRO A 218 -8.45 10.27 -23.42
CA PRO A 218 -9.03 11.58 -23.04
C PRO A 218 -10.11 12.08 -24.00
N HIS A 219 -10.13 11.57 -25.23
CA HIS A 219 -11.13 11.94 -26.25
C HIS A 219 -12.29 10.93 -26.34
N GLN A 220 -12.26 9.85 -25.56
CA GLN A 220 -13.27 8.80 -25.65
C GLN A 220 -14.38 9.03 -24.61
N LYS A 221 -15.63 9.11 -25.07
CA LYS A 221 -16.79 9.40 -24.21
C LYS A 221 -16.95 8.39 -23.07
N TRP A 222 -16.69 7.11 -23.34
CA TRP A 222 -16.80 6.05 -22.32
C TRP A 222 -15.79 6.27 -21.17
N ALA A 223 -14.58 6.74 -21.47
CA ALA A 223 -13.56 6.96 -20.44
C ALA A 223 -13.97 8.08 -19.47
N TRP A 224 -14.57 9.15 -20.00
CA TRP A 224 -15.18 10.21 -19.19
C TRP A 224 -16.38 9.71 -18.40
N LEU A 225 -17.30 8.96 -19.03
CA LEU A 225 -18.46 8.41 -18.34
C LEU A 225 -18.05 7.48 -17.20
N THR A 226 -17.12 6.55 -17.44
CA THR A 226 -16.56 5.67 -16.40
C THR A 226 -15.90 6.49 -15.29
N THR A 227 -15.08 7.48 -15.63
CA THR A 227 -14.37 8.29 -14.63
C THR A 227 -15.32 9.15 -13.80
N LEU A 228 -16.30 9.80 -14.42
CA LEU A 228 -17.29 10.65 -13.76
C LEU A 228 -18.29 9.84 -12.92
N SER A 229 -18.60 8.60 -13.31
CA SER A 229 -19.46 7.72 -12.52
C SER A 229 -18.72 7.09 -11.34
N LEU A 230 -17.49 6.62 -11.54
CA LEU A 230 -16.74 5.90 -10.51
C LEU A 230 -16.04 6.82 -9.51
N SER A 231 -15.59 8.02 -9.91
CA SER A 231 -14.89 8.93 -8.98
C SER A 231 -15.74 9.33 -7.77
N PRO A 232 -17.01 9.76 -7.91
CA PRO A 232 -17.86 10.06 -6.76
C PRO A 232 -18.07 8.86 -5.84
N LEU A 233 -18.22 7.66 -6.40
CA LEU A 233 -18.37 6.43 -5.62
C LEU A 233 -17.11 6.11 -4.81
N LEU A 234 -15.93 6.16 -5.43
CA LEU A 234 -14.64 5.95 -4.75
C LEU A 234 -14.38 7.02 -3.68
N LEU A 235 -14.67 8.29 -4.00
CA LEU A 235 -14.55 9.40 -3.06
C LEU A 235 -15.52 9.28 -1.89
N LEU A 236 -16.75 8.81 -2.13
CA LEU A 236 -17.71 8.51 -1.07
C LEU A 236 -17.15 7.42 -0.15
N GLY A 237 -16.66 6.30 -0.69
CA GLY A 237 -16.00 5.26 0.11
C GLY A 237 -14.84 5.82 0.96
N ILE A 238 -14.02 6.70 0.38
CA ILE A 238 -12.93 7.40 1.08
C ILE A 238 -13.47 8.28 2.22
N LEU A 239 -14.54 9.04 1.98
CA LEU A 239 -15.15 9.90 3.00
C LEU A 239 -15.70 9.07 4.17
N LEU A 240 -16.36 7.95 3.87
CA LEU A 240 -16.97 7.05 4.86
C LEU A 240 -15.94 6.30 5.73
N THR A 241 -14.65 6.32 5.38
CA THR A 241 -13.59 5.84 6.28
C THR A 241 -13.44 6.67 7.55
N TYR A 242 -13.96 7.90 7.57
CA TYR A 242 -13.80 8.87 8.65
C TYR A 242 -12.35 9.01 9.15
N THR A 243 -11.39 8.88 8.24
CA THR A 243 -9.97 8.86 8.56
C THR A 243 -9.26 10.04 7.88
N ARG A 244 -8.89 11.05 8.68
CA ARG A 244 -8.30 12.30 8.19
C ARG A 244 -7.04 12.09 7.35
N SER A 245 -6.16 11.17 7.74
CA SER A 245 -4.93 10.86 6.98
C SER A 245 -5.24 10.28 5.59
N ILE A 246 -6.35 9.54 5.44
CA ILE A 246 -6.81 9.05 4.13
C ILE A 246 -7.36 10.20 3.29
N TRP A 247 -8.13 11.11 3.89
CA TRP A 247 -8.61 12.28 3.17
C TRP A 247 -7.46 13.16 2.68
N MET A 248 -6.42 13.35 3.50
CA MET A 248 -5.19 14.01 3.09
C MET A 248 -4.50 13.27 1.93
N GLY A 249 -4.46 11.93 1.99
CA GLY A 249 -3.98 11.09 0.89
C GLY A 249 -4.76 11.30 -0.41
N ALA A 250 -6.09 11.31 -0.34
CA ALA A 250 -6.95 11.55 -1.50
C ALA A 250 -6.76 12.96 -2.09
N ILE A 251 -6.61 13.98 -1.23
CA ILE A 251 -6.27 15.34 -1.68
C ILE A 251 -4.92 15.35 -2.39
N ALA A 252 -3.90 14.66 -1.85
CA ALA A 252 -2.60 14.56 -2.50
C ALA A 252 -2.69 13.85 -3.87
N VAL A 253 -3.49 12.79 -3.98
CA VAL A 253 -3.79 12.13 -5.27
C VAL A 253 -4.41 13.13 -6.25
N VAL A 254 -5.43 13.88 -5.85
CA VAL A 254 -6.08 14.89 -6.71
C VAL A 254 -5.08 15.97 -7.15
N ILE A 255 -4.23 16.48 -6.25
CA ILE A 255 -3.18 17.46 -6.59
C ILE A 255 -2.23 16.89 -7.65
N ILE A 256 -1.76 15.66 -7.48
CA ILE A 256 -0.83 15.01 -8.41
C ILE A 256 -1.51 14.80 -9.77
N LEU A 257 -2.75 14.31 -9.79
CA LEU A 257 -3.51 14.13 -11.02
C LEU A 257 -3.71 15.46 -11.76
N MET A 258 -4.19 16.51 -11.08
CA MET A 258 -4.42 17.81 -11.70
C MET A 258 -3.12 18.45 -12.19
N SER A 259 -2.03 18.35 -11.42
CA SER A 259 -0.74 18.94 -11.79
C SER A 259 -0.04 18.25 -12.97
N THR A 260 -0.31 16.95 -13.18
CA THR A 260 0.32 16.13 -14.23
C THR A 260 -0.55 15.91 -15.46
N MET A 261 -1.87 16.07 -15.34
CA MET A 261 -2.83 15.89 -16.45
C MET A 261 -3.28 17.21 -17.07
N LEU A 262 -3.31 18.31 -16.31
CA LEU A 262 -3.68 19.63 -16.83
C LEU A 262 -2.45 20.47 -17.20
N THR A 263 -2.63 21.39 -18.14
CA THR A 263 -1.58 22.31 -18.61
C THR A 263 -2.06 23.77 -18.59
N GLY A 264 -1.11 24.71 -18.59
CA GLY A 264 -1.39 26.15 -18.70
C GLY A 264 -2.31 26.72 -17.62
N LYS A 265 -3.23 27.60 -18.03
CA LYS A 265 -4.17 28.29 -17.13
C LYS A 265 -5.12 27.35 -16.40
N MET A 266 -5.55 26.26 -17.05
CA MET A 266 -6.47 25.29 -16.44
C MET A 266 -5.84 24.58 -15.25
N ARG A 267 -4.55 24.25 -15.31
CA ARG A 267 -3.81 23.70 -14.17
C ARG A 267 -3.78 24.71 -13.01
N ALA A 268 -3.49 25.97 -13.30
CA ALA A 268 -3.44 27.01 -12.27
C ALA A 268 -4.82 27.23 -11.62
N ILE A 269 -5.90 27.26 -12.41
CA ILE A 269 -7.27 27.40 -11.92
C ILE A 269 -7.66 26.19 -11.06
N ALA A 270 -7.42 24.96 -11.52
CA ALA A 270 -7.78 23.76 -10.77
C ALA A 270 -7.04 23.69 -9.43
N LEU A 271 -5.72 23.90 -9.42
CA LEU A 271 -4.93 23.90 -8.19
C LEU A 271 -5.31 25.07 -7.26
N GLY A 272 -5.52 26.26 -7.81
CA GLY A 272 -5.99 27.42 -7.06
C GLY A 272 -7.36 27.18 -6.42
N SER A 273 -8.29 26.58 -7.16
CA SER A 273 -9.62 26.23 -6.64
C SER A 273 -9.54 25.20 -5.52
N LEU A 274 -8.61 24.24 -5.58
CA LEU A 274 -8.43 23.25 -4.52
C LEU A 274 -7.89 23.87 -3.24
N VAL A 275 -6.97 24.83 -3.36
CA VAL A 275 -6.47 25.60 -2.21
C VAL A 275 -7.62 26.41 -1.59
N VAL A 276 -8.37 27.16 -2.41
CA VAL A 276 -9.49 27.98 -1.93
C VAL A 276 -10.57 27.13 -1.27
N THR A 277 -11.00 26.03 -1.91
CA THR A 277 -12.03 25.14 -1.35
C THR A 277 -11.52 24.41 -0.12
N GLY A 278 -10.25 24.00 -0.09
CA GLY A 278 -9.61 23.41 1.09
C GLY A 278 -9.58 24.38 2.27
N THR A 279 -9.18 25.63 2.05
CA THR A 279 -9.15 26.67 3.09
C THR A 279 -10.57 27.00 3.56
N MET A 280 -11.51 27.25 2.64
CA MET A 280 -12.89 27.55 3.01
C MET A 280 -13.58 26.38 3.71
N GLY A 281 -13.40 25.15 3.21
CA GLY A 281 -13.91 23.95 3.85
C GLY A 281 -13.33 23.77 5.25
N GLY A 282 -12.03 24.02 5.43
CA GLY A 282 -11.38 24.03 6.73
C GLY A 282 -11.96 25.07 7.70
N LEU A 283 -12.27 26.28 7.22
CA LEU A 283 -12.84 27.34 8.05
C LEU A 283 -14.31 27.07 8.42
N ILE A 284 -15.12 26.58 7.47
CA ILE A 284 -16.56 26.37 7.66
C ILE A 284 -16.85 25.04 8.37
N LEU A 285 -16.26 23.96 7.89
CA LEU A 285 -16.54 22.60 8.37
C LEU A 285 -15.56 22.14 9.44
N GLY A 286 -14.41 22.82 9.60
CA GLY A 286 -13.43 22.50 10.63
C GLY A 286 -14.01 22.37 12.03
N PRO A 287 -14.82 23.35 12.51
CA PRO A 287 -15.48 23.25 13.81
C PRO A 287 -16.38 22.02 13.95
N SER A 288 -17.16 21.69 12.92
CA SER A 288 -18.07 20.53 12.91
C SER A 288 -17.32 19.20 12.82
N LEU A 289 -16.20 19.14 12.08
CA LEU A 289 -15.32 17.97 12.02
C LEU A 289 -14.52 17.74 13.32
N VAL A 290 -14.32 18.80 14.10
CA VAL A 290 -13.78 18.73 15.46
C VAL A 290 -14.87 18.31 16.45
N ALA A 291 -16.10 18.82 16.30
CA ALA A 291 -17.25 18.50 17.14
C ALA A 291 -17.76 17.06 16.93
N PHE A 292 -17.78 16.54 15.70
CA PHE A 292 -18.07 15.12 15.42
C PHE A 292 -17.08 14.17 16.13
N LYS A 293 -15.87 14.65 16.41
CA LYS A 293 -14.87 13.92 17.21
C LYS A 293 -15.10 14.04 18.72
N ARG A 294 -15.95 14.98 19.18
CA ARG A 294 -16.36 15.13 20.59
C ARG A 294 -17.53 14.22 20.98
N GLU A 295 -18.28 13.66 20.01
CA GLU A 295 -19.27 12.61 20.27
C GLU A 295 -18.60 11.26 20.64
N TYR A 296 -17.33 11.06 20.23
CA TYR A 296 -16.42 10.16 20.94
C TYR A 296 -15.86 10.93 22.14
N SER A 297 -15.91 10.36 23.35
CA SER A 297 -15.68 11.13 24.58
C SER A 297 -14.42 12.01 24.49
N GLU A 298 -14.49 13.26 24.98
CA GLU A 298 -13.35 14.20 24.96
C GLU A 298 -12.07 13.59 25.57
N ALA A 299 -12.24 12.62 26.48
CA ALA A 299 -11.18 11.80 27.05
C ALA A 299 -10.43 10.96 25.99
N GLU A 300 -11.11 10.22 25.12
CA GLU A 300 -10.49 9.35 24.10
C GLU A 300 -9.70 10.14 23.05
N THR A 301 -10.20 11.31 22.64
CA THR A 301 -9.52 12.16 21.64
C THR A 301 -8.27 12.83 22.23
N LEU A 302 -8.34 13.27 23.48
CA LEU A 302 -7.20 13.83 24.21
C LEU A 302 -6.16 12.73 24.51
N GLU A 303 -6.62 11.54 24.88
CA GLU A 303 -5.77 10.39 25.16
C GLU A 303 -5.05 9.89 23.90
N SER A 304 -5.72 9.77 22.75
CA SER A 304 -5.08 9.43 21.47
C SER A 304 -4.00 10.44 21.06
N THR A 305 -4.23 11.73 21.28
CA THR A 305 -3.26 12.79 20.95
C THR A 305 -2.07 12.75 21.91
N LYS A 306 -2.32 12.56 23.21
CA LYS A 306 -1.28 12.39 24.24
C LYS A 306 -0.43 11.14 23.99
N MET A 307 -1.04 10.02 23.59
CA MET A 307 -0.33 8.80 23.22
C MET A 307 0.64 9.04 22.05
N ARG A 308 0.25 9.78 21.01
CA ARG A 308 1.15 10.11 19.89
C ARG A 308 2.37 10.90 20.35
N GLY A 309 2.19 11.84 21.28
CA GLY A 309 3.30 12.57 21.90
C GLY A 309 4.25 11.63 22.66
N ALA A 310 3.70 10.68 23.43
CA ALA A 310 4.48 9.67 24.13
C ALA A 310 5.25 8.75 23.16
N PHE A 311 4.60 8.26 22.09
CA PHE A 311 5.28 7.49 21.04
C PHE A 311 6.44 8.28 20.42
N ALA A 312 6.22 9.53 20.03
CA ALA A 312 7.26 10.37 19.45
C ALA A 312 8.43 10.58 20.42
N TYR A 313 8.14 10.90 21.68
CA TYR A 313 9.14 11.10 22.72
C TYR A 313 10.00 9.85 22.91
N VAL A 314 9.36 8.71 23.19
CA VAL A 314 10.06 7.45 23.46
C VAL A 314 10.85 6.99 22.24
N SER A 315 10.29 7.10 21.04
CA SER A 315 10.99 6.74 19.80
C SER A 315 12.25 7.57 19.59
N VAL A 316 12.20 8.88 19.90
CA VAL A 316 13.36 9.77 19.79
C VAL A 316 14.43 9.40 20.82
N GLN A 317 14.05 9.08 22.06
CA GLN A 317 15.03 8.67 23.08
C GLN A 317 15.68 7.33 22.72
N MET A 318 14.89 6.35 22.29
CA MET A 318 15.43 5.09 21.76
C MET A 318 16.38 5.37 20.60
N PHE A 319 15.96 6.13 19.59
CA PHE A 319 16.81 6.46 18.45
C PHE A 319 18.16 7.09 18.86
N LYS A 320 18.18 7.99 19.85
CA LYS A 320 19.43 8.59 20.35
C LYS A 320 20.40 7.57 20.93
N ASP A 321 19.90 6.51 21.55
CA ASP A 321 20.75 5.47 22.14
C ASP A 321 21.37 4.54 21.09
N ARG A 322 20.69 4.32 19.95
CA ARG A 322 21.17 3.46 18.85
C ARG A 322 20.92 4.06 17.47
N PRO A 323 21.54 5.20 17.13
CA PRO A 323 21.16 6.01 15.97
C PRO A 323 21.48 5.35 14.63
N LEU A 324 22.56 4.55 14.54
CA LEU A 324 22.98 3.99 13.26
C LEU A 324 22.20 2.73 12.88
N ALA A 325 22.14 1.75 13.78
CA ALA A 325 21.61 0.42 13.49
C ALA A 325 20.27 0.07 14.15
N GLY A 326 19.76 0.94 15.01
CA GLY A 326 18.52 0.72 15.74
C GLY A 326 18.57 -0.48 16.69
N PHE A 327 17.41 -0.84 17.21
CA PHE A 327 17.26 -1.91 18.19
C PHE A 327 17.06 -3.30 17.57
N GLY A 328 16.81 -3.38 16.27
CA GLY A 328 16.40 -4.60 15.58
C GLY A 328 14.94 -4.51 15.15
N PHE A 329 14.57 -5.29 14.13
CA PHE A 329 13.23 -5.25 13.56
C PHE A 329 12.15 -5.68 14.57
N ASN A 330 11.09 -4.89 14.68
CA ASN A 330 9.93 -5.11 15.54
C ASN A 330 10.32 -5.23 17.03
N GLN A 331 11.15 -4.32 17.54
CA GLN A 331 11.68 -4.38 18.92
C GLN A 331 11.19 -3.26 19.83
N PHE A 332 10.58 -2.22 19.28
CA PHE A 332 10.05 -1.11 20.06
C PHE A 332 9.20 -1.56 21.25
N GLN A 333 8.20 -2.40 21.03
CA GLN A 333 7.27 -2.87 22.05
C GLN A 333 7.92 -3.71 23.16
N VAL A 334 9.13 -4.22 22.92
CA VAL A 334 9.89 -5.02 23.89
C VAL A 334 10.84 -4.13 24.67
N LEU A 335 11.54 -3.23 23.97
CA LEU A 335 12.65 -2.46 24.51
C LEU A 335 12.29 -1.02 24.88
N ASN A 336 11.03 -0.61 24.69
CA ASN A 336 10.56 0.72 25.10
C ASN A 336 10.42 0.89 26.61
N ARG A 337 10.37 -0.20 27.41
CA ARG A 337 10.04 -0.15 28.84
C ARG A 337 10.92 0.81 29.65
N PRO A 338 12.27 0.80 29.53
CA PRO A 338 13.11 1.72 30.30
C PRO A 338 12.82 3.18 30.00
N TYR A 339 12.35 3.49 28.79
CA TYR A 339 12.03 4.85 28.36
C TYR A 339 10.66 5.32 28.85
N LEU A 340 9.78 4.40 29.27
CA LEU A 340 8.49 4.75 29.87
C LEU A 340 8.64 5.27 31.30
N ASP A 341 9.78 4.99 31.95
CA ASP A 341 10.08 5.37 33.32
C ASP A 341 10.66 6.78 33.46
N ASP A 342 10.85 7.50 32.35
CA ASP A 342 11.30 8.90 32.40
C ASP A 342 10.23 9.79 33.08
N ARG A 343 10.63 10.47 34.16
CA ARG A 343 9.80 11.39 34.95
C ARG A 343 10.19 12.86 34.74
N THR A 344 11.13 13.15 33.84
CA THR A 344 11.58 14.51 33.51
C THR A 344 10.63 15.24 32.55
N THR A 345 9.69 14.52 31.94
CA THR A 345 8.69 15.05 31.01
C THR A 345 7.29 15.07 31.63
N SER A 346 6.47 16.06 31.25
CA SER A 346 5.05 16.14 31.63
C SER A 346 4.15 15.20 30.81
N ILE A 347 4.71 14.48 29.84
CA ILE A 347 3.99 13.52 29.01
C ILE A 347 3.77 12.23 29.81
N ARG A 348 2.54 11.71 29.82
CA ARG A 348 2.22 10.41 30.43
C ARG A 348 2.75 9.26 29.56
N LEU A 349 4.02 8.91 29.70
CA LEU A 349 4.67 7.90 28.86
C LEU A 349 4.06 6.50 29.03
N GLU A 350 3.62 6.15 30.23
CA GLU A 350 2.99 4.85 30.52
C GLU A 350 1.72 4.56 29.70
N SER A 351 1.10 5.56 29.06
CA SER A 351 -0.07 5.36 28.22
C SER A 351 0.20 4.49 26.99
N ILE A 352 1.47 4.34 26.56
CA ILE A 352 1.82 3.53 25.38
C ILE A 352 2.32 2.13 25.76
N ARG A 353 2.27 1.75 27.05
CA ARG A 353 2.69 0.43 27.51
C ARG A 353 1.82 -0.65 26.85
N GLY A 354 2.46 -1.61 26.18
CA GLY A 354 1.78 -2.71 25.49
C GLY A 354 1.24 -2.37 24.10
N TYR A 355 1.46 -1.16 23.61
CA TYR A 355 1.09 -0.76 22.24
C TYR A 355 2.28 -0.80 21.28
N VAL A 356 1.99 -1.05 20.01
CA VAL A 356 2.93 -0.97 18.88
C VAL A 356 3.00 0.47 18.34
N HIS A 357 4.01 0.77 17.52
CA HIS A 357 4.13 2.08 16.88
C HIS A 357 2.84 2.49 16.13
N HIS A 358 2.55 3.79 16.17
CA HIS A 358 1.55 4.43 15.31
C HIS A 358 2.20 5.37 14.28
N ASN A 359 3.47 5.16 13.97
CA ASN A 359 4.20 5.96 12.98
C ASN A 359 5.33 5.13 12.41
N SER A 360 5.22 4.80 11.12
CA SER A 360 6.16 3.92 10.43
C SER A 360 7.54 4.58 10.26
N TYR A 361 7.64 5.91 10.19
CA TYR A 361 8.95 6.59 10.12
C TYR A 361 9.73 6.45 11.41
N LEU A 362 9.06 6.64 12.54
CA LEU A 362 9.65 6.45 13.86
C LEU A 362 10.00 4.98 14.11
N SER A 363 9.12 4.07 13.68
CA SER A 363 9.34 2.63 13.71
C SER A 363 10.62 2.24 12.93
N LEU A 364 10.77 2.71 11.68
CA LEU A 364 11.98 2.49 10.89
C LEU A 364 13.25 3.03 11.55
N LEU A 365 13.18 4.22 12.16
CA LEU A 365 14.32 4.82 12.86
C LEU A 365 14.70 4.04 14.12
N VAL A 366 13.72 3.64 14.94
CA VAL A 366 13.99 2.87 16.16
C VAL A 366 14.50 1.48 15.82
N ASP A 367 13.84 0.78 14.90
CA ASP A 367 14.12 -0.62 14.62
C ASP A 367 15.39 -0.80 13.77
N LEU A 368 15.57 0.03 12.74
CA LEU A 368 16.62 -0.14 11.73
C LEU A 368 17.68 0.97 11.72
N GLY A 369 17.50 2.01 12.53
CA GLY A 369 18.40 3.16 12.61
C GLY A 369 18.43 4.01 11.33
N LEU A 370 19.40 4.93 11.28
CA LEU A 370 19.65 5.78 10.11
C LEU A 370 19.94 4.95 8.86
N ILE A 371 20.61 3.81 8.97
CA ILE A 371 20.93 2.96 7.82
C ILE A 371 19.64 2.49 7.14
N GLY A 372 18.70 1.92 7.91
CA GLY A 372 17.42 1.46 7.36
C GLY A 372 16.56 2.61 6.83
N ALA A 373 16.46 3.71 7.57
CA ALA A 373 15.67 4.87 7.17
C ALA A 373 16.20 5.52 5.87
N VAL A 374 17.52 5.64 5.72
CA VAL A 374 18.16 6.18 4.51
C VAL A 374 17.96 5.24 3.32
N LEU A 375 18.15 3.93 3.49
CA LEU A 375 17.91 2.96 2.42
C LEU A 375 16.45 2.96 1.95
N PHE A 376 15.50 2.96 2.89
CA PHE A 376 14.07 3.09 2.58
C PHE A 376 13.75 4.38 1.81
N SER A 377 14.31 5.50 2.26
CA SER A 377 14.16 6.81 1.60
C SER A 377 14.73 6.80 0.18
N PHE A 378 15.85 6.10 -0.04
CA PHE A 378 16.43 5.95 -1.38
C PHE A 378 15.56 5.10 -2.31
N VAL A 379 14.83 4.09 -1.80
CA VAL A 379 13.85 3.35 -2.61
C VAL A 379 12.79 4.32 -3.15
N ALA A 380 12.16 5.09 -2.26
CA ALA A 380 11.14 6.09 -2.63
C ALA A 380 11.70 7.16 -3.57
N TRP A 381 12.89 7.69 -3.27
CA TRP A 381 13.58 8.66 -4.13
C TRP A 381 13.83 8.10 -5.54
N SER A 382 14.29 6.85 -5.64
CA SER A 382 14.58 6.22 -6.92
C SER A 382 13.33 6.09 -7.78
N GLN A 383 12.18 5.79 -7.16
CA GLN A 383 10.89 5.74 -7.82
C GLN A 383 10.44 7.12 -8.31
N LEU A 384 10.57 8.16 -7.47
CA LEU A 384 10.25 9.54 -7.85
C LEU A 384 11.12 9.99 -9.02
N ARG A 385 12.44 9.75 -8.96
CA ARG A 385 13.38 10.09 -10.04
C ARG A 385 13.04 9.38 -11.35
N ASN A 386 12.76 8.08 -11.31
CA ASN A 386 12.42 7.31 -12.50
C ASN A 386 11.04 7.72 -13.05
N GLY A 387 10.08 7.98 -12.18
CA GLY A 387 8.77 8.55 -12.53
C GLY A 387 8.91 9.93 -13.19
N TRP A 388 9.74 10.82 -12.66
CA TRP A 388 10.03 12.13 -13.26
C TRP A 388 10.58 11.98 -14.68
N THR A 389 11.52 11.05 -14.84
CA THR A 389 12.12 10.77 -16.15
C THR A 389 11.06 10.29 -17.15
N LEU A 390 10.18 9.36 -16.75
CA LEU A 390 9.07 8.90 -17.60
C LEU A 390 8.08 10.04 -17.95
N LEU A 391 7.77 10.92 -17.00
CA LEU A 391 6.85 12.04 -17.26
C LEU A 391 7.40 13.06 -18.26
N THR A 392 8.70 13.33 -18.19
CA THR A 392 9.33 14.45 -18.92
C THR A 392 10.01 14.03 -20.21
N HIS A 393 10.43 12.77 -20.35
CA HIS A 393 11.18 12.34 -21.52
C HIS A 393 10.28 12.29 -22.78
N PRO A 394 10.72 12.86 -23.92
CA PRO A 394 9.94 12.89 -25.16
C PRO A 394 9.58 11.51 -25.70
N LEU A 395 10.53 10.56 -25.63
CA LEU A 395 10.33 9.17 -26.08
C LEU A 395 9.50 8.31 -25.12
N SER A 396 9.09 8.82 -23.95
CA SER A 396 8.31 8.00 -23.02
C SER A 396 6.92 7.71 -23.59
N ASN A 397 6.58 6.42 -23.61
CA ASN A 397 5.26 6.00 -24.04
C ASN A 397 4.15 6.46 -23.05
N PRO A 398 2.89 6.60 -23.50
CA PRO A 398 1.79 7.07 -22.65
C PRO A 398 1.55 6.21 -21.41
N PHE A 399 1.71 4.89 -21.53
CA PHE A 399 1.49 3.93 -20.45
C PHE A 399 2.54 4.07 -19.33
N GLY A 400 3.81 4.30 -19.70
CA GLY A 400 4.89 4.61 -18.77
C GLY A 400 4.68 5.94 -18.05
N ARG A 401 4.10 6.95 -18.72
CA ARG A 401 3.68 8.20 -18.06
C ARG A 401 2.56 7.96 -17.06
N SER A 402 1.58 7.11 -17.39
CA SER A 402 0.51 6.69 -16.46
C SER A 402 1.06 5.92 -15.25
N ALA A 403 2.01 5.00 -15.47
CA ALA A 403 2.71 4.30 -14.40
C ALA A 403 3.48 5.26 -13.48
N ALA A 404 4.12 6.29 -14.04
CA ALA A 404 4.78 7.33 -13.26
C ALA A 404 3.79 8.10 -12.36
N ILE A 405 2.64 8.54 -12.91
CA ILE A 405 1.60 9.22 -12.13
C ILE A 405 1.10 8.32 -10.99
N LEU A 406 0.84 7.04 -11.28
CA LEU A 406 0.48 6.07 -10.24
C LEU A 406 1.56 5.96 -9.16
N GLY A 407 2.83 5.92 -9.55
CA GLY A 407 3.97 5.95 -8.64
C GLY A 407 3.97 7.16 -7.70
N TYR A 408 3.77 8.37 -8.25
CA TYR A 408 3.67 9.59 -7.44
C TYR A 408 2.49 9.54 -6.46
N CYS A 409 1.30 9.16 -6.95
CA CYS A 409 0.10 9.06 -6.12
C CYS A 409 0.28 8.05 -4.98
N THR A 410 0.82 6.87 -5.27
CA THR A 410 1.05 5.81 -4.27
C THR A 410 2.08 6.23 -3.22
N ILE A 411 3.21 6.82 -3.63
CA ILE A 411 4.20 7.37 -2.70
C ILE A 411 3.59 8.45 -1.81
N ALA A 412 2.81 9.38 -2.36
CA ALA A 412 2.21 10.45 -1.58
C ALA A 412 1.22 9.93 -0.53
N VAL A 413 0.36 8.98 -0.91
CA VAL A 413 -0.59 8.34 0.03
C VAL A 413 0.15 7.58 1.11
N HIS A 414 1.17 6.79 0.73
CA HIS A 414 2.03 6.06 1.67
C HIS A 414 2.76 6.98 2.62
N ALA A 415 3.39 8.03 2.10
CA ALA A 415 4.18 8.97 2.90
C ALA A 415 3.31 9.65 3.96
N ILE A 416 2.06 9.99 3.62
CA ILE A 416 1.09 10.49 4.58
C ILE A 416 0.72 9.39 5.58
N GLN A 417 0.36 8.18 5.15
CA GLN A 417 -0.06 7.12 6.08
C GLN A 417 1.05 6.72 7.05
N MET A 418 2.30 6.64 6.61
CA MET A 418 3.45 6.34 7.46
C MET A 418 3.64 7.35 8.60
N ALA A 419 3.22 8.61 8.42
CA ALA A 419 3.27 9.62 9.48
C ALA A 419 2.20 9.43 10.57
N PHE A 420 1.12 8.73 10.25
CA PHE A 420 -0.05 8.59 11.12
C PHE A 420 -0.30 7.18 11.63
N HIS A 421 0.28 6.16 10.97
CA HIS A 421 0.03 4.75 11.21
C HIS A 421 1.30 3.91 11.01
N GLU A 422 1.28 2.71 11.56
CA GLU A 422 2.19 1.64 11.20
C GLU A 422 1.56 0.83 10.05
N VAL A 423 2.17 0.91 8.86
CA VAL A 423 1.62 0.34 7.62
C VAL A 423 2.25 -1.00 7.24
N SER A 424 3.23 -1.49 8.02
CA SER A 424 3.97 -2.70 7.69
C SER A 424 3.37 -4.01 8.20
N PHE A 425 2.29 -3.98 8.99
CA PHE A 425 1.70 -5.20 9.58
C PHE A 425 0.90 -6.06 8.60
N SER A 426 0.49 -5.52 7.45
CA SER A 426 -0.22 -6.25 6.40
C SER A 426 0.57 -6.17 5.09
N SER A 427 0.29 -7.12 4.21
CA SER A 427 0.87 -7.16 2.86
C SER A 427 0.21 -6.18 1.90
N ILE A 428 -0.94 -5.59 2.23
CA ILE A 428 -1.70 -4.72 1.32
C ILE A 428 -0.91 -3.46 0.96
N GLU A 429 -0.47 -2.73 1.98
CA GLU A 429 0.11 -1.40 1.86
C GLU A 429 1.36 -1.44 1.00
N TYR A 430 2.36 -2.22 1.41
CA TYR A 430 3.61 -2.32 0.66
C TYR A 430 3.46 -3.07 -0.65
N THR A 431 2.44 -3.94 -0.84
CA THR A 431 2.14 -4.50 -2.18
C THR A 431 1.69 -3.41 -3.15
N ILE A 432 0.88 -2.44 -2.72
CA ILE A 432 0.49 -1.30 -3.56
C ILE A 432 1.73 -0.48 -3.97
N LEU A 433 2.66 -0.26 -3.04
CA LEU A 433 3.91 0.47 -3.32
C LEU A 433 4.84 -0.33 -4.25
N ALA A 434 5.00 -1.62 -3.99
CA ALA A 434 5.78 -2.55 -4.81
C ALA A 434 5.22 -2.66 -6.23
N PHE A 435 3.90 -2.70 -6.39
CA PHE A 435 3.23 -2.75 -7.69
C PHE A 435 3.53 -1.49 -8.51
N SER A 436 3.36 -0.29 -7.92
CA SER A 436 3.65 0.95 -8.64
C SER A 436 5.15 1.11 -8.93
N LEU A 437 6.01 0.64 -8.03
CA LEU A 437 7.46 0.62 -8.24
C LEU A 437 7.82 -0.28 -9.43
N ALA A 438 7.30 -1.51 -9.47
CA ALA A 438 7.55 -2.45 -10.55
C ALA A 438 7.14 -1.87 -11.92
N MET A 439 5.94 -1.29 -12.01
CA MET A 439 5.48 -0.65 -13.26
C MET A 439 6.42 0.49 -13.70
N VAL A 440 6.83 1.37 -12.77
CA VAL A 440 7.76 2.47 -13.08
C VAL A 440 9.11 1.94 -13.58
N GLN A 441 9.67 0.91 -12.94
CA GLN A 441 10.96 0.35 -13.35
C GLN A 441 10.89 -0.35 -14.69
N VAL A 442 9.83 -1.15 -14.92
CA VAL A 442 9.64 -1.87 -16.17
C VAL A 442 9.58 -0.92 -17.36
N TYR A 443 8.83 0.18 -17.25
CA TYR A 443 8.77 1.20 -18.31
C TYR A 443 10.02 2.08 -18.39
N ARG A 444 10.75 2.25 -17.29
CA ARG A 444 12.02 2.99 -17.29
C ARG A 444 13.06 2.27 -18.13
N ASP A 445 13.17 0.94 -18.01
CA ASP A 445 14.05 0.12 -18.83
C ASP A 445 13.70 0.20 -20.32
N GLU A 446 12.40 0.06 -20.64
CA GLU A 446 11.93 0.18 -22.03
C GLU A 446 12.32 1.53 -22.63
N LEU A 447 12.20 2.61 -21.84
CA LEU A 447 12.64 3.94 -22.26
C LEU A 447 14.16 4.00 -22.51
N VAL A 448 14.99 3.35 -21.68
CA VAL A 448 16.44 3.28 -21.90
C VAL A 448 16.75 2.56 -23.21
N GLU A 449 16.12 1.40 -23.45
CA GLU A 449 16.31 0.64 -24.69
C GLU A 449 15.87 1.42 -25.93
N GLN A 450 14.71 2.08 -25.87
CA GLN A 450 14.22 2.94 -26.96
C GLN A 450 15.17 4.10 -27.24
N THR A 451 15.70 4.73 -26.19
CA THR A 451 16.66 5.84 -26.34
C THR A 451 17.97 5.36 -26.98
N LYS A 452 18.44 4.16 -26.62
CA LYS A 452 19.63 3.55 -27.22
C LYS A 452 19.41 3.30 -28.73
N ARG A 453 18.31 2.65 -29.09
CA ARG A 453 17.95 2.39 -30.50
C ARG A 453 17.82 3.67 -31.33
N PHE A 454 17.21 4.71 -30.75
CA PHE A 454 17.08 6.01 -31.40
C PHE A 454 18.45 6.65 -31.68
N ARG A 455 19.39 6.57 -30.74
CA ARG A 455 20.76 7.09 -30.93
C ARG A 455 21.53 6.30 -31.99
N GLU A 456 21.42 4.98 -31.99
CA GLU A 456 22.05 4.12 -33.00
C GLU A 456 21.52 4.43 -34.41
N ALA A 457 20.19 4.60 -34.55
CA ALA A 457 19.56 4.98 -35.81
C ALA A 457 19.90 6.41 -36.27
N ALA A 458 20.21 7.33 -35.35
CA ALA A 458 20.66 8.68 -35.69
C ALA A 458 22.15 8.76 -36.07
N SER A 459 22.93 7.72 -35.75
CA SER A 459 24.36 7.62 -36.07
C SER A 459 24.68 6.80 -37.32
N ALA A 460 23.70 6.05 -37.83
CA ALA A 460 23.75 5.31 -39.10
C ALA A 460 23.19 6.19 -40.22
#